data_AF-A0AAV5QIB8-F1
#
_entry.id   AF-A0AAV5QIB8-F1
#
_cell.length_a   1.000
_cell.length_b   1.000
_cell.length_c   1.000
_cell.angle_alpha   90.00
_cell.angle_beta   90.00
_cell.angle_gamma   90.00
#
_symmetry.space_group_name_H-M   'P 1'
#
loop_
_entity.id
_entity.type
_entity.pdbx_description
1 polymer ?
#
loop_
_entity_poly.entity_id
_entity_poly.type
_entity_poly.pdbx_seq_one_letter_code
_entity_poly.pdbx_strand_id
1 'polypeptide(L)'
;MVIVRLNKSIDTNKKKTTEVMGKGVLKYGGKSGVLPSPRQIFKKPIKPVVVDRTNPQGYAENIPHPKGSTRNPEIPRPFTLEQRVAQILPKHQLNIDEKLAKLTQQGHEAKKYKVIRSELRKQYLIEALREEEGRLHKEDAKQKTKQAQEHKKAEELKQMDLESQTTRLTLPTIESYLEGPIMRERTPEENKSLRLKKKSNRLTHELQVKENKAINLLDLYYESENFVIDEERLALAIDKAFENSDYYASVLAGVRRKLQDFTEYEDKYMEKVNDKFNYVLFGSAFESRPGIYEIEDNLSGEFSQLAEEANKKVEQQSDKEKEKLLNSLDN
;
A
#
# COMPACT_ATOMS: atom_id res chain seq x y z
N MET A 1 10.18 74.27 17.27
CA MET A 1 9.53 74.76 16.03
C MET A 1 9.69 73.64 15.01
N VAL A 2 8.68 73.00 14.44
CA VAL A 2 7.30 73.38 14.13
C VAL A 2 6.41 72.17 14.41
N ILE A 3 5.33 72.38 15.18
CA ILE A 3 4.30 71.38 15.44
C ILE A 3 3.34 71.42 14.25
N VAL A 4 3.39 70.41 13.37
CA VAL A 4 2.37 70.25 12.32
C VAL A 4 1.22 69.45 12.89
N ARG A 5 0.19 70.15 13.39
CA ARG A 5 -1.11 69.57 13.72
C ARG A 5 -1.82 69.21 12.41
N LEU A 6 -1.82 67.93 12.06
CA LEU A 6 -2.76 67.39 11.07
C LEU A 6 -4.06 67.04 11.79
N ASN A 7 -5.05 67.90 11.57
CA ASN A 7 -6.43 67.72 12.02
C ASN A 7 -6.96 66.39 11.47
N LYS A 8 -7.23 65.42 12.36
CA LYS A 8 -8.11 64.29 12.05
C LYS A 8 -9.50 64.84 11.76
N SER A 9 -9.93 64.84 10.49
CA SER A 9 -11.36 64.91 10.20
C SER A 9 -11.97 63.60 10.70
N ILE A 10 -12.85 63.72 11.68
CA ILE A 10 -13.66 62.61 12.14
C ILE A 10 -14.80 62.49 11.13
N ASP A 11 -14.61 61.68 10.09
CA ASP A 11 -15.70 61.25 9.22
C ASP A 11 -16.59 60.28 10.02
N THR A 12 -17.55 60.82 10.79
CA THR A 12 -18.59 60.06 11.50
C THR A 12 -19.69 59.55 10.55
N ASN A 13 -19.32 59.05 9.37
CA ASN A 13 -20.28 58.42 8.45
C ASN A 13 -19.63 57.39 7.52
N LYS A 14 -18.74 56.56 8.05
CA LYS A 14 -18.46 55.25 7.46
C LYS A 14 -19.11 54.19 8.33
N LYS A 15 -20.35 53.82 7.98
CA LYS A 15 -20.81 52.45 8.20
C LYS A 15 -19.70 51.57 7.64
N LYS A 16 -18.92 50.92 8.50
CA LYS A 16 -18.08 49.80 8.11
C LYS A 16 -19.04 48.72 7.62
N THR A 17 -19.38 48.75 6.34
CA THR A 17 -19.78 47.54 5.63
C THR A 17 -18.54 46.66 5.65
N THR A 18 -18.42 45.86 6.70
CA THR A 18 -17.62 44.63 6.63
C THR A 18 -18.32 43.77 5.59
N GLU A 19 -18.07 44.05 4.31
CA GLU A 19 -18.40 43.13 3.24
C GLU A 19 -17.58 41.88 3.53
N VAL A 20 -18.23 40.91 4.18
CA VAL A 20 -17.68 39.58 4.37
C VAL A 20 -17.52 39.02 2.97
N MET A 21 -16.35 39.22 2.37
CA MET A 21 -16.02 38.60 1.11
C MET A 21 -16.20 37.10 1.29
N GLY A 22 -17.11 36.52 0.49
CA GLY A 22 -17.39 35.10 0.57
C GLY A 22 -16.08 34.32 0.45
N LYS A 23 -15.90 33.29 1.28
CA LYS A 23 -14.64 32.53 1.45
C LYS A 23 -14.05 31.92 0.16
N GLY A 24 -14.72 32.03 -0.99
CA GLY A 24 -14.25 31.59 -2.31
C GLY A 24 -13.99 32.69 -3.35
N VAL A 25 -14.28 33.96 -3.06
CA VAL A 25 -14.20 35.08 -4.03
C VAL A 25 -12.76 35.38 -4.45
N LEU A 26 -11.79 35.11 -3.57
CA LEU A 26 -10.35 35.20 -3.87
C LEU A 26 -9.91 34.29 -5.02
N LYS A 27 -10.51 33.09 -5.17
CA LYS A 27 -10.21 32.18 -6.29
C LYS A 27 -10.55 32.77 -7.65
N TYR A 28 -11.49 33.71 -7.69
CA TYR A 28 -11.99 34.38 -8.90
C TYR A 28 -11.50 35.84 -8.98
N GLY A 29 -10.39 36.16 -8.31
CA GLY A 29 -9.77 37.48 -8.37
C GLY A 29 -10.60 38.59 -7.72
N GLY A 30 -11.33 38.29 -6.63
CA GLY A 30 -12.08 39.30 -5.88
C GLY A 30 -13.46 39.61 -6.46
N LYS A 31 -13.88 38.94 -7.55
CA LYS A 31 -15.15 39.22 -8.23
C LYS A 31 -16.31 38.43 -7.61
N SER A 32 -17.32 39.13 -7.12
CA SER A 32 -18.57 38.54 -6.65
C SER A 32 -19.54 38.30 -7.82
N GLY A 33 -20.12 37.10 -7.86
CA GLY A 33 -21.04 36.67 -8.94
C GLY A 33 -20.35 35.82 -10.03
N VAL A 34 -21.15 34.97 -10.68
CA VAL A 34 -20.68 34.07 -11.74
C VAL A 34 -21.36 34.47 -13.05
N LEU A 35 -20.55 34.88 -14.03
CA LEU A 35 -21.04 35.05 -15.39
C LEU A 35 -21.23 33.67 -16.04
N PRO A 36 -22.22 33.52 -16.94
CA PRO A 36 -22.34 32.30 -17.73
C PRO A 36 -21.07 32.09 -18.56
N SER A 37 -20.70 30.83 -18.77
CA SER A 37 -19.53 30.50 -19.60
C SER A 37 -19.67 31.13 -20.99
N PRO A 38 -18.62 31.79 -21.52
CA PRO A 38 -18.65 32.32 -22.87
C PRO A 38 -18.89 31.17 -23.85
N ARG A 39 -19.81 31.39 -24.80
CA ARG A 39 -20.13 30.39 -25.83
C ARG A 39 -19.02 30.39 -26.88
N GLN A 40 -18.44 29.23 -27.14
CA GLN A 40 -17.41 29.07 -28.17
C GLN A 40 -18.02 29.24 -29.57
N ILE A 41 -17.33 29.99 -30.43
CA ILE A 41 -17.74 30.21 -31.83
C ILE A 41 -17.56 28.92 -32.65
N PHE A 42 -16.45 28.20 -32.44
CA PHE A 42 -16.23 26.87 -32.99
C PHE A 42 -16.64 25.79 -31.98
N LYS A 43 -17.64 24.98 -32.35
CA LYS A 43 -18.12 23.84 -31.53
C LYS A 43 -17.35 22.55 -31.83
N LYS A 44 -16.69 22.49 -32.98
CA LYS A 44 -15.83 21.38 -33.42
C LYS A 44 -14.41 21.93 -33.53
N PRO A 45 -13.39 21.10 -33.29
CA PRO A 45 -12.01 21.55 -33.42
C PRO A 45 -11.71 21.91 -34.88
N ILE A 46 -10.97 22.99 -35.09
CA ILE A 46 -10.50 23.40 -36.43
C ILE A 46 -9.29 22.57 -36.84
N LYS A 47 -8.44 22.24 -35.85
CA LYS A 47 -7.21 21.47 -36.01
C LYS A 47 -7.40 20.02 -35.58
N PRO A 48 -6.64 19.07 -36.13
CA PRO A 48 -6.68 17.70 -35.67
C PRO A 48 -6.29 17.64 -34.18
N VAL A 49 -7.10 16.94 -33.39
CA VAL A 49 -6.80 16.70 -31.98
C VAL A 49 -5.62 15.74 -31.91
N VAL A 50 -4.51 16.19 -31.34
CA VAL A 50 -3.35 15.34 -31.06
C VAL A 50 -3.68 14.50 -29.82
N VAL A 51 -3.63 13.17 -29.97
CA VAL A 51 -3.87 12.24 -28.87
C VAL A 51 -2.52 11.81 -28.32
N ASP A 52 -2.27 12.10 -27.04
CA ASP A 52 -1.06 11.67 -26.35
C ASP A 52 -1.08 10.16 -26.13
N ARG A 53 -0.26 9.42 -26.89
CA ARG A 53 -0.16 7.96 -26.81
C ARG A 53 0.72 7.46 -25.67
N THR A 54 1.35 8.37 -24.93
CA THR A 54 2.28 8.06 -23.84
C THR A 54 1.58 7.49 -22.61
N ASN A 55 0.34 7.93 -22.36
CA ASN A 55 -0.48 7.40 -21.28
C ASN A 55 -1.31 6.22 -21.80
N PRO A 56 -1.28 5.04 -21.14
CA PRO A 56 -2.08 3.90 -21.56
C PRO A 56 -3.56 4.24 -21.42
N GLN A 57 -4.23 4.48 -22.55
CA GLN A 57 -5.67 4.76 -22.64
C GLN A 57 -6.36 3.69 -23.49
N GLY A 58 -7.53 3.22 -23.05
CA GLY A 58 -8.34 2.22 -23.76
C GLY A 58 -8.11 0.78 -23.28
N TYR A 59 -8.52 -0.18 -24.12
CA TYR A 59 -8.37 -1.62 -23.82
C TYR A 59 -6.93 -2.09 -24.09
N ALA A 60 -6.35 -2.86 -23.17
CA ALA A 60 -5.04 -3.46 -23.36
C ALA A 60 -4.99 -4.35 -24.62
N GLU A 61 -3.78 -4.56 -25.13
CA GLU A 61 -3.55 -5.48 -26.24
C GLU A 61 -4.03 -6.89 -25.83
N ASN A 62 -4.80 -7.55 -26.68
CA ASN A 62 -5.42 -8.87 -26.43
C ASN A 62 -6.60 -8.97 -25.45
N ILE A 63 -7.12 -7.87 -24.89
CA ILE A 63 -8.38 -7.91 -24.15
C ILE A 63 -9.56 -7.60 -25.10
N PRO A 64 -10.58 -8.49 -25.21
CA PRO A 64 -11.75 -8.21 -26.02
C PRO A 64 -12.56 -7.05 -25.41
N HIS A 65 -13.07 -6.16 -26.26
CA HIS A 65 -14.01 -5.11 -25.86
C HIS A 65 -15.45 -5.64 -25.93
N PRO A 66 -16.40 -5.06 -25.18
CA PRO A 66 -17.77 -5.52 -25.17
C PRO A 66 -18.42 -5.42 -26.56
N LYS A 67 -19.33 -6.36 -26.85
CA LYS A 67 -20.04 -6.43 -28.12
C LYS A 67 -20.93 -5.19 -28.28
N GLY A 68 -20.82 -4.51 -29.42
CA GLY A 68 -21.57 -3.29 -29.71
C GLY A 68 -20.91 -1.99 -29.22
N SER A 69 -19.75 -2.05 -28.56
CA SER A 69 -18.92 -0.88 -28.28
C SER A 69 -17.78 -0.73 -29.29
N THR A 70 -17.28 0.48 -29.44
CA THR A 70 -16.01 0.73 -30.14
C THR A 70 -14.84 0.55 -29.17
N ARG A 71 -13.76 -0.10 -29.63
CA ARG A 71 -12.54 -0.29 -28.82
C ARG A 71 -11.79 1.03 -28.59
N ASN A 72 -11.74 1.86 -29.63
CA ASN A 72 -11.02 3.11 -29.66
C ASN A 72 -12.01 4.27 -29.55
N PRO A 73 -11.66 5.34 -28.81
CA PRO A 73 -12.50 6.53 -28.75
C PRO A 73 -12.60 7.18 -30.14
N GLU A 74 -13.80 7.66 -30.48
CA GLU A 74 -14.02 8.39 -31.73
C GLU A 74 -13.39 9.78 -31.65
N ILE A 75 -12.34 10.00 -32.43
CA ILE A 75 -11.66 11.30 -32.48
C ILE A 75 -12.52 12.25 -33.33
N PRO A 76 -12.89 13.44 -32.80
CA PRO A 76 -13.69 14.40 -33.55
C PRO A 76 -12.94 14.87 -34.80
N ARG A 77 -13.58 14.76 -35.96
CA ARG A 77 -12.99 15.21 -37.23
C ARG A 77 -12.83 16.73 -37.23
N PRO A 78 -11.66 17.25 -37.64
CA PRO A 78 -11.45 18.68 -37.74
C PRO A 78 -12.39 19.27 -38.79
N PHE A 79 -12.97 20.42 -38.47
CA PHE A 79 -13.86 21.14 -39.36
C PHE A 79 -13.26 22.51 -39.68
N THR A 80 -12.68 22.63 -40.87
CA THR A 80 -11.88 23.80 -41.25
C THR A 80 -12.75 25.03 -41.49
N LEU A 81 -12.14 26.22 -41.39
CA LEU A 81 -12.83 27.48 -41.66
C LEU A 81 -13.47 27.47 -43.06
N GLU A 82 -12.72 27.05 -44.08
CA GLU A 82 -13.17 27.02 -45.46
C GLU A 82 -14.42 26.15 -45.66
N GLN A 83 -14.45 24.98 -45.03
CA GLN A 83 -15.61 24.09 -45.06
C GLN A 83 -16.83 24.73 -44.41
N ARG A 84 -16.63 25.46 -43.31
CA ARG A 84 -17.70 26.16 -42.62
C ARG A 84 -18.22 27.35 -43.42
N VAL A 85 -17.34 28.13 -44.04
CA VAL A 85 -17.70 29.25 -44.91
C VAL A 85 -18.43 28.74 -46.16
N ALA A 86 -18.00 27.62 -46.73
CA ALA A 86 -18.67 27.00 -47.89
C ALA A 86 -20.11 26.55 -47.60
N GLN A 87 -20.42 26.14 -46.37
CA GLN A 87 -21.80 25.84 -45.96
C GLN A 87 -22.67 27.10 -45.83
N ILE A 88 -22.06 28.23 -45.43
CA ILE A 88 -22.77 29.51 -45.23
C ILE A 88 -23.00 30.22 -46.57
N LEU A 89 -22.01 30.17 -47.48
CA LEU A 89 -22.04 30.71 -48.84
C LEU A 89 -21.95 29.56 -49.86
N PRO A 90 -23.07 28.92 -50.23
CA PRO A 90 -23.05 27.96 -51.32
C PRO A 90 -22.74 28.67 -52.65
N LYS A 91 -21.86 28.07 -53.46
CA LYS A 91 -21.25 28.64 -54.67
C LYS A 91 -22.24 29.08 -55.78
N HIS A 92 -23.53 28.75 -55.66
CA HIS A 92 -24.55 28.98 -56.70
C HIS A 92 -25.59 30.05 -56.34
N GLN A 93 -25.34 30.90 -55.34
CA GLN A 93 -26.22 32.05 -55.11
C GLN A 93 -25.89 33.16 -56.11
N LEU A 94 -26.88 33.54 -56.96
CA LEU A 94 -26.79 34.68 -57.89
C LEU A 94 -26.19 35.90 -57.19
N ASN A 95 -25.42 36.69 -57.95
CA ASN A 95 -24.82 37.94 -57.48
C ASN A 95 -25.89 38.77 -56.75
N ILE A 96 -25.52 39.24 -55.56
CA ILE A 96 -26.39 39.99 -54.65
C ILE A 96 -27.03 41.18 -55.37
N ASP A 97 -26.21 41.90 -56.13
CA ASP A 97 -26.60 43.09 -56.87
C ASP A 97 -27.68 42.78 -57.92
N GLU A 98 -27.63 41.61 -58.55
CA GLU A 98 -28.66 41.18 -59.50
C GLU A 98 -29.99 40.86 -58.79
N LYS A 99 -29.93 40.29 -57.58
CA LYS A 99 -31.14 40.03 -56.77
C LYS A 99 -31.76 41.34 -56.29
N LEU A 100 -30.93 42.28 -55.83
CA LEU A 100 -31.38 43.60 -55.39
C LEU A 100 -31.93 44.43 -56.55
N ALA A 101 -31.33 44.34 -57.74
CA ALA A 101 -31.82 44.99 -58.96
C ALA A 101 -33.20 44.44 -59.39
N LYS A 102 -33.36 43.11 -59.44
CA LYS A 102 -34.66 42.46 -59.76
C LYS A 102 -35.76 42.83 -58.76
N LEU A 103 -35.44 42.85 -57.47
CA LEU A 103 -36.38 43.25 -56.42
C LEU A 103 -36.71 44.75 -56.43
N THR A 104 -35.80 45.57 -56.97
CA THR A 104 -36.03 47.01 -57.15
C THR A 104 -36.96 47.30 -58.30
N GLN A 105 -36.81 46.59 -59.42
CA GLN A 105 -37.74 46.67 -60.54
C GLN A 105 -39.16 46.21 -60.18
N GLN A 106 -39.29 45.26 -59.24
CA GLN A 106 -40.58 44.73 -58.77
C GLN A 106 -41.22 45.53 -57.61
N GLY A 107 -40.62 46.63 -57.15
CA GLY A 107 -41.19 47.49 -56.09
C GLY A 107 -41.32 46.86 -54.69
N HIS A 108 -40.64 45.75 -54.40
CA HIS A 108 -40.78 45.02 -53.13
C HIS A 108 -39.74 45.43 -52.07
N GLU A 109 -39.93 46.55 -51.39
CA GLU A 109 -38.98 47.08 -50.38
C GLU A 109 -38.72 46.12 -49.21
N ALA A 110 -39.76 45.51 -48.64
CA ALA A 110 -39.62 44.57 -47.53
C ALA A 110 -38.76 43.35 -47.88
N LYS A 111 -38.77 42.91 -49.15
CA LYS A 111 -37.91 41.82 -49.63
C LYS A 111 -36.45 42.27 -49.74
N LYS A 112 -36.19 43.53 -50.14
CA LYS A 112 -34.82 44.10 -50.18
C LYS A 112 -34.18 44.11 -48.80
N TYR A 113 -34.89 44.60 -47.78
CA TYR A 113 -34.36 44.61 -46.41
C TYR A 113 -34.04 43.21 -45.89
N LYS A 114 -34.84 42.20 -46.26
CA LYS A 114 -34.55 40.80 -45.90
C LYS A 114 -33.27 40.30 -46.55
N VAL A 115 -33.03 40.64 -47.82
CA VAL A 115 -31.81 40.29 -48.56
C VAL A 115 -30.59 40.96 -47.92
N ILE A 116 -30.62 42.29 -47.73
CA ILE A 116 -29.55 43.07 -47.11
C ILE A 116 -29.23 42.55 -45.70
N ARG A 117 -30.25 42.33 -44.85
CA ARG A 117 -30.05 41.79 -43.50
C ARG A 117 -29.46 40.38 -43.52
N SER A 118 -29.83 39.55 -44.50
CA SER A 118 -29.26 38.21 -44.63
C SER A 118 -27.79 38.24 -45.01
N GLU A 119 -27.37 39.20 -45.83
CA GLU A 119 -25.99 39.39 -46.25
C GLU A 119 -25.12 39.92 -45.12
N LEU A 120 -25.60 40.95 -44.43
CA LEU A 120 -24.92 41.53 -43.28
C LEU A 120 -24.74 40.49 -42.17
N ARG A 121 -25.72 39.62 -41.92
CA ARG A 121 -25.57 38.47 -41.00
C ARG A 121 -24.49 37.49 -41.45
N LYS A 122 -24.40 37.19 -42.75
CA LYS A 122 -23.36 36.30 -43.30
C LYS A 122 -21.98 36.93 -43.17
N GLN A 123 -21.85 38.23 -43.48
CA GLN A 123 -20.60 38.98 -43.36
C GLN A 123 -20.07 38.93 -41.92
N TYR A 124 -20.87 39.35 -40.93
CA TYR A 124 -20.45 39.29 -39.53
C TYR A 124 -20.14 37.89 -39.04
N LEU A 125 -20.87 36.87 -39.52
CA LEU A 125 -20.57 35.49 -39.18
C LEU A 125 -19.21 35.05 -39.76
N ILE A 126 -18.90 35.39 -41.00
CA ILE A 126 -17.62 35.06 -41.65
C ILE A 126 -16.47 35.79 -40.96
N GLU A 127 -16.63 37.07 -40.66
CA GLU A 127 -15.64 37.88 -39.94
C GLU A 127 -15.35 37.29 -38.55
N ALA A 128 -16.39 37.02 -37.76
CA ALA A 128 -16.23 36.40 -36.44
C ALA A 128 -15.52 35.05 -36.50
N LEU A 129 -15.78 34.24 -37.54
CA LEU A 129 -15.10 32.96 -37.73
C LEU A 129 -13.61 33.14 -38.07
N ARG A 130 -13.26 34.11 -38.93
CA ARG A 130 -11.87 34.43 -39.31
C ARG A 130 -11.08 34.97 -38.13
N GLU A 131 -11.66 35.89 -37.36
CA GLU A 131 -11.04 36.47 -36.18
C GLU A 131 -10.75 35.42 -35.12
N GLU A 132 -11.70 34.52 -34.88
CA GLU A 132 -11.56 33.45 -33.89
C GLU A 132 -10.49 32.44 -34.31
N GLU A 133 -10.40 32.08 -35.59
CA GLU A 133 -9.30 31.24 -36.08
C GLU A 133 -7.95 31.95 -35.83
N GLY A 134 -7.85 33.24 -36.16
CA GLY A 134 -6.67 34.06 -35.87
C GLY A 134 -6.31 34.09 -34.38
N ARG A 135 -7.30 34.16 -33.48
CA ARG A 135 -7.10 34.08 -32.02
C ARG A 135 -6.50 32.74 -31.61
N LEU A 136 -7.07 31.63 -32.10
CA LEU A 136 -6.60 30.28 -31.79
C LEU A 136 -5.16 30.04 -32.27
N HIS A 137 -4.81 30.52 -33.46
CA HIS A 137 -3.43 30.44 -33.96
C HIS A 137 -2.43 31.21 -33.07
N LYS A 138 -2.82 32.39 -32.56
CA LYS A 138 -1.99 33.16 -31.62
C LYS A 138 -1.83 32.46 -30.28
N GLU A 139 -2.88 31.80 -29.78
CA GLU A 139 -2.83 31.01 -28.55
C GLU A 139 -1.88 29.82 -28.67
N ASP A 140 -1.96 29.07 -29.77
CA ASP A 140 -1.05 27.95 -30.03
C ASP A 140 0.41 28.41 -30.13
N ALA A 141 0.66 29.53 -30.83
CA ALA A 141 2.00 30.11 -30.92
C ALA A 141 2.54 30.49 -29.53
N LYS A 142 1.71 31.11 -28.68
CA LYS A 142 2.08 31.43 -27.30
C LYS A 142 2.39 30.16 -26.49
N GLN A 143 1.59 29.12 -26.61
CA GLN A 143 1.83 27.85 -25.92
C GLN A 143 3.17 27.22 -26.33
N LYS A 144 3.46 27.17 -27.65
CA LYS A 144 4.75 26.67 -28.16
C LYS A 144 5.93 27.49 -27.63
N THR A 145 5.82 28.82 -27.59
CA THR A 145 6.88 29.66 -27.02
C THR A 145 7.10 29.42 -25.53
N LYS A 146 6.04 29.18 -24.75
CA LYS A 146 6.15 28.84 -23.32
C LYS A 146 6.84 27.50 -23.11
N GLN A 147 6.42 26.47 -23.85
CA GLN A 147 7.06 25.15 -23.80
C GLN A 147 8.56 25.24 -24.14
N ALA A 148 8.91 25.99 -25.19
CA ALA A 148 10.31 26.20 -25.56
C ALA A 148 11.11 26.92 -24.46
N GLN A 149 10.51 27.90 -23.76
CA GLN A 149 11.15 28.57 -22.62
C GLN A 149 11.31 27.64 -21.41
N GLU A 150 10.32 26.78 -21.12
CA GLU A 150 10.40 25.79 -20.05
C GLU A 150 11.50 24.76 -20.33
N HIS A 151 11.61 24.28 -21.57
CA HIS A 151 12.70 23.40 -21.99
C HIS A 151 14.07 24.06 -21.83
N LYS A 152 14.23 25.32 -22.28
CA LYS A 152 15.48 26.07 -22.10
C LYS A 152 15.85 26.23 -20.63
N LYS A 153 14.90 26.58 -19.76
CA LYS A 153 15.15 26.67 -18.31
C LYS A 153 15.56 25.33 -17.71
N ALA A 154 14.96 24.22 -18.16
CA ALA A 154 15.32 22.88 -17.70
C ALA A 154 16.74 22.48 -18.16
N GLU A 155 17.16 22.91 -19.35
CA GLU A 155 18.53 22.74 -19.85
C GLU A 155 19.53 23.61 -19.06
N GLU A 156 19.18 24.87 -18.81
CA GLU A 156 19.99 25.79 -17.99
C GLU A 156 20.18 25.24 -16.58
N LEU A 157 19.14 24.72 -15.92
CA LEU A 157 19.25 24.07 -14.61
C LEU A 157 20.26 22.91 -14.61
N LYS A 158 20.21 22.05 -15.63
CA LYS A 158 21.17 20.94 -15.79
C LYS A 158 22.59 21.45 -16.02
N GLN A 159 22.77 22.56 -16.72
CA GLN A 159 24.08 23.18 -16.92
C GLN A 159 24.60 23.81 -15.63
N MET A 160 23.75 24.48 -14.84
CA MET A 160 24.15 25.03 -13.54
C MET A 160 24.64 23.95 -12.56
N ASP A 161 24.04 22.75 -12.60
CA ASP A 161 24.49 21.60 -11.82
C ASP A 161 25.90 21.10 -12.24
N LEU A 162 26.30 21.33 -13.49
CA LEU A 162 27.59 20.90 -14.06
C LEU A 162 28.69 21.97 -13.96
N GLU A 163 28.34 23.24 -14.08
CA GLU A 163 29.28 24.36 -14.26
C GLU A 163 29.90 24.88 -12.97
N SER A 164 29.38 24.49 -11.81
CA SER A 164 29.86 24.98 -10.52
C SER A 164 31.12 24.23 -10.06
N GLN A 165 32.18 24.25 -10.88
CA GLN A 165 33.49 23.66 -10.56
C GLN A 165 34.07 24.26 -9.28
N THR A 166 33.82 25.54 -9.02
CA THR A 166 34.27 26.24 -7.82
C THR A 166 33.53 25.78 -6.57
N THR A 167 32.22 25.46 -6.63
CA THR A 167 31.49 24.91 -5.47
C THR A 167 31.87 23.45 -5.23
N ARG A 168 32.08 22.66 -6.29
CA ARG A 168 32.58 21.29 -6.19
C ARG A 168 33.94 21.20 -5.48
N LEU A 169 34.80 22.21 -5.64
CA LEU A 169 36.14 22.27 -5.03
C LEU A 169 36.16 22.95 -3.65
N THR A 170 35.14 23.72 -3.27
CA THR A 170 35.11 24.49 -2.02
C THR A 170 34.22 23.88 -0.93
N LEU A 171 33.22 23.08 -1.31
CA LEU A 171 32.38 22.34 -0.37
C LEU A 171 33.03 20.99 0.00
N PRO A 172 32.91 20.52 1.26
CA PRO A 172 33.41 19.21 1.64
C PRO A 172 32.65 18.11 0.88
N THR A 173 33.37 17.24 0.19
CA THR A 173 32.82 16.15 -0.61
C THR A 173 32.48 14.94 0.26
N ILE A 174 31.20 14.58 0.31
CA ILE A 174 30.67 13.33 0.90
C ILE A 174 30.42 12.29 -0.24
N GLU A 175 30.92 12.57 -1.45
CA GLU A 175 30.66 11.79 -2.67
C GLU A 175 30.91 10.28 -2.44
N SER A 176 31.99 9.89 -1.77
CA SER A 176 32.31 8.47 -1.52
C SER A 176 31.28 7.69 -0.69
N TYR A 177 30.49 8.35 0.17
CA TYR A 177 29.41 7.71 0.95
C TYR A 177 28.08 7.67 0.20
N LEU A 178 27.90 8.58 -0.77
CA LEU A 178 26.73 8.68 -1.62
C LEU A 178 26.91 7.90 -2.93
N GLU A 179 28.15 7.55 -3.26
CA GLU A 179 28.54 6.71 -4.38
C GLU A 179 28.16 5.25 -4.10
N GLY A 180 27.12 4.79 -4.78
CA GLY A 180 26.68 3.40 -4.75
C GLY A 180 25.30 3.21 -4.12
N PRO A 181 24.80 1.97 -4.13
CA PRO A 181 23.51 1.67 -3.53
C PRO A 181 23.59 1.79 -2.01
N ILE A 182 22.64 2.51 -1.42
CA ILE A 182 22.51 2.70 0.05
C ILE A 182 22.48 1.34 0.78
N MET A 183 21.98 0.29 0.12
CA MET A 183 21.99 -1.06 0.64
C MET A 183 22.74 -2.00 -0.30
N ARG A 184 23.66 -2.79 0.26
CA ARG A 184 24.27 -3.92 -0.43
C ARG A 184 23.25 -5.04 -0.59
N GLU A 185 23.08 -5.54 -1.81
CA GLU A 185 22.29 -6.76 -2.04
C GLU A 185 23.02 -8.00 -1.50
N ARG A 186 22.26 -8.96 -0.96
CA ARG A 186 22.84 -10.21 -0.45
C ARG A 186 23.31 -11.08 -1.60
N THR A 187 24.45 -11.75 -1.41
CA THR A 187 24.95 -12.74 -2.38
C THR A 187 24.02 -13.96 -2.43
N PRO A 188 24.04 -14.76 -3.52
CA PRO A 188 23.23 -15.98 -3.59
C PRO A 188 23.57 -16.99 -2.48
N GLU A 189 24.83 -17.04 -2.04
CA GLU A 189 25.29 -17.90 -0.94
C GLU A 189 24.73 -17.44 0.43
N GLU A 190 24.76 -16.12 0.68
CA GLU A 190 24.13 -15.51 1.86
C GLU A 190 22.62 -15.79 1.88
N ASN A 191 21.96 -15.68 0.73
CA ASN A 191 20.54 -16.02 0.63
C ASN A 191 20.27 -17.51 0.86
N LYS A 192 21.13 -18.41 0.37
CA LYS A 192 21.01 -19.86 0.59
C LYS A 192 21.17 -20.22 2.07
N SER A 193 22.20 -19.69 2.74
CA SER A 193 22.41 -19.92 4.17
C SER A 193 21.26 -19.37 5.03
N LEU A 194 20.75 -18.18 4.70
CA LEU A 194 19.59 -17.59 5.37
C LEU A 194 18.32 -18.43 5.18
N ARG A 195 18.09 -18.98 3.98
CA ARG A 195 16.97 -19.90 3.71
C ARG A 195 17.08 -21.18 4.52
N LEU A 196 18.28 -21.76 4.61
CA LEU A 196 18.53 -22.96 5.41
C LEU A 196 18.27 -22.70 6.90
N LYS A 197 18.75 -21.57 7.45
CA LYS A 197 18.46 -21.16 8.82
C LYS A 197 16.96 -21.01 9.08
N LYS A 198 16.23 -20.32 8.19
CA LYS A 198 14.77 -20.18 8.30
C LYS A 198 14.05 -21.53 8.25
N LYS A 199 14.48 -22.44 7.38
CA LYS A 199 13.90 -23.79 7.28
C LYS A 199 14.16 -24.59 8.55
N SER A 200 15.38 -24.53 9.08
CA SER A 200 15.76 -25.17 10.35
C SER A 200 14.87 -24.69 11.48
N ASN A 201 14.79 -23.38 11.68
CA ASN A 201 13.99 -22.78 12.76
C ASN A 201 12.49 -23.12 12.67
N ARG A 202 11.96 -23.25 11.45
CA ARG A 202 10.57 -23.68 11.24
C ARG A 202 10.39 -25.14 11.65
N LEU A 203 11.28 -26.03 11.20
CA LEU A 203 11.21 -27.45 11.52
C LEU A 203 11.37 -27.70 13.02
N THR A 204 12.28 -26.99 13.70
CA THR A 204 12.45 -27.10 15.15
C THR A 204 11.19 -26.68 15.90
N HIS A 205 10.54 -25.60 15.47
CA HIS A 205 9.28 -25.17 16.09
C HIS A 205 8.15 -26.17 15.81
N GLU A 206 8.03 -26.68 14.59
CA GLU A 206 7.03 -27.71 14.25
C GLU A 206 7.25 -28.99 15.06
N LEU A 207 8.50 -29.39 15.27
CA LEU A 207 8.88 -30.53 16.09
C LEU A 207 8.45 -30.31 17.55
N GLN A 208 8.80 -29.17 18.16
CA GLN A 208 8.40 -28.82 19.53
C GLN A 208 6.88 -28.84 19.73
N VAL A 209 6.11 -28.35 18.76
CA VAL A 209 4.64 -28.40 18.83
C VAL A 209 4.12 -29.83 18.79
N LYS A 210 4.76 -30.72 18.01
CA LYS A 210 4.39 -32.13 17.93
C LYS A 210 4.78 -32.88 19.21
N GLU A 211 5.95 -32.63 19.76
CA GLU A 211 6.38 -33.17 21.06
C GLU A 211 5.36 -32.81 22.13
N ASN A 212 5.02 -31.52 22.29
CA ASN A 212 4.02 -31.09 23.27
C ASN A 212 2.65 -31.79 23.08
N LYS A 213 2.22 -32.00 21.83
CA LYS A 213 0.98 -32.74 21.56
C LYS A 213 1.08 -34.22 21.92
N ALA A 214 2.22 -34.83 21.66
CA ALA A 214 2.47 -36.23 21.98
C ALA A 214 2.54 -36.44 23.50
N ILE A 215 3.14 -35.48 24.23
CA ILE A 215 3.14 -35.43 25.69
C ILE A 215 1.70 -35.36 26.22
N ASN A 216 0.90 -34.40 25.74
CA ASN A 216 -0.50 -34.30 26.17
C ASN A 216 -1.32 -35.56 25.87
N LEU A 217 -1.02 -36.24 24.76
CA LEU A 217 -1.68 -37.50 24.40
C LEU A 217 -1.26 -38.63 25.36
N LEU A 218 0.02 -38.69 25.72
CA LEU A 218 0.54 -39.64 26.70
C LEU A 218 -0.09 -39.40 28.08
N ASP A 219 -0.19 -38.14 28.50
CA ASP A 219 -0.86 -37.76 29.75
C ASP A 219 -2.33 -38.20 29.72
N LEU A 220 -3.04 -37.94 28.61
CA LEU A 220 -4.42 -38.39 28.41
C LEU A 220 -4.54 -39.91 28.47
N TYR A 221 -3.57 -40.65 27.92
CA TYR A 221 -3.54 -42.11 27.99
C TYR A 221 -3.41 -42.58 29.45
N TYR A 222 -2.54 -41.96 30.25
CA TYR A 222 -2.42 -42.27 31.67
C TYR A 222 -3.68 -41.90 32.47
N GLU A 223 -4.31 -40.76 32.18
CA GLU A 223 -5.58 -40.36 32.79
C GLU A 223 -6.75 -41.24 32.36
N SER A 224 -6.69 -41.86 31.18
CA SER A 224 -7.78 -42.67 30.63
C SER A 224 -8.13 -43.91 31.47
N GLU A 225 -7.19 -44.37 32.30
CA GLU A 225 -7.44 -45.41 33.30
C GLU A 225 -8.56 -45.02 34.27
N ASN A 226 -8.66 -43.72 34.58
CA ASN A 226 -9.68 -43.15 35.47
C ASN A 226 -10.97 -42.76 34.74
N PHE A 227 -11.03 -42.90 33.41
CA PHE A 227 -12.23 -42.53 32.67
C PHE A 227 -13.35 -43.54 32.90
N VAL A 228 -14.54 -43.00 33.17
CA VAL A 228 -15.77 -43.76 33.28
C VAL A 228 -16.35 -43.92 31.89
N ILE A 229 -16.12 -45.10 31.30
CA ILE A 229 -16.58 -45.43 29.94
C ILE A 229 -17.85 -46.30 30.01
N ASP A 230 -17.83 -47.31 30.89
CA ASP A 230 -18.90 -48.29 31.05
C ASP A 230 -19.83 -47.94 32.22
N GLU A 231 -21.07 -48.45 32.15
CA GLU A 231 -22.10 -48.26 33.19
C GLU A 231 -21.69 -48.85 34.55
N GLU A 232 -20.97 -49.98 34.54
CA GLU A 232 -20.45 -50.60 35.77
C GLU A 232 -19.43 -49.70 36.48
N ARG A 233 -18.49 -49.13 35.72
CA ARG A 233 -17.52 -48.17 36.24
C ARG A 233 -18.21 -46.89 36.72
N LEU A 234 -19.32 -46.49 36.08
CA LEU A 234 -20.11 -45.34 36.50
C LEU A 234 -20.77 -45.58 37.86
N ALA A 235 -21.40 -46.74 38.07
CA ALA A 235 -21.99 -47.08 39.36
C ALA A 235 -20.92 -47.06 40.48
N LEU A 236 -19.77 -47.70 40.25
CA LEU A 236 -18.66 -47.70 41.20
C LEU A 236 -18.10 -46.29 41.46
N ALA A 237 -18.01 -45.44 40.44
CA ALA A 237 -17.55 -44.07 40.58
C ALA A 237 -18.56 -43.20 41.35
N ILE A 238 -19.86 -43.40 41.12
CA ILE A 238 -20.95 -42.77 41.88
C ILE A 238 -20.85 -43.17 43.34
N ASP A 239 -20.79 -44.48 43.63
CA ASP A 239 -20.69 -44.98 45.00
C ASP A 239 -19.45 -44.41 45.71
N LYS A 240 -18.27 -44.46 45.07
CA LYS A 240 -17.04 -43.83 45.60
C LYS A 240 -17.18 -42.32 45.83
N ALA A 241 -17.87 -41.60 44.95
CA ALA A 241 -18.04 -40.16 45.08
C ALA A 241 -18.99 -39.80 46.25
N PHE A 242 -20.03 -40.61 46.47
CA PHE A 242 -21.01 -40.41 47.54
C PHE A 242 -20.56 -40.98 48.90
N GLU A 243 -19.77 -42.06 48.92
CA GLU A 243 -19.10 -42.57 50.14
C GLU A 243 -18.12 -41.52 50.70
N ASN A 244 -17.45 -40.79 49.82
CA ASN A 244 -16.58 -39.67 50.18
C ASN A 244 -17.35 -38.35 50.44
N SER A 245 -18.58 -38.39 50.96
CA SER A 245 -19.34 -37.15 51.28
C SER A 245 -18.68 -36.28 52.35
N ASP A 246 -17.85 -36.87 53.23
CA ASP A 246 -16.99 -36.15 54.19
C ASP A 246 -15.91 -35.30 53.49
N TYR A 247 -15.63 -35.57 52.22
CA TYR A 247 -14.66 -34.82 51.40
C TYR A 247 -15.17 -33.42 51.06
N TYR A 248 -16.49 -33.20 50.93
CA TYR A 248 -17.04 -31.85 50.74
C TYR A 248 -16.97 -31.01 52.02
N ALA A 249 -17.14 -31.63 53.19
CA ALA A 249 -16.94 -30.98 54.48
C ALA A 249 -15.45 -30.64 54.72
N SER A 250 -14.53 -31.53 54.34
CA SER A 250 -13.08 -31.30 54.44
C SER A 250 -12.53 -30.33 53.39
N VAL A 251 -13.11 -30.27 52.19
CA VAL A 251 -12.80 -29.27 51.16
C VAL A 251 -13.30 -27.89 51.58
N LEU A 252 -14.50 -27.76 52.15
CA LEU A 252 -14.98 -26.50 52.74
C LEU A 252 -14.14 -26.06 53.96
N ALA A 253 -13.74 -27.01 54.82
CA ALA A 253 -12.81 -26.75 55.92
C ALA A 253 -11.39 -26.38 55.41
N GLY A 254 -10.95 -26.99 54.31
CA GLY A 254 -9.69 -26.72 53.63
C GLY A 254 -9.68 -25.38 52.91
N VAL A 255 -10.80 -24.95 52.31
CA VAL A 255 -10.97 -23.60 51.75
C VAL A 255 -10.93 -22.55 52.87
N ARG A 256 -11.53 -22.84 54.03
CA ARG A 256 -11.48 -21.97 55.22
C ARG A 256 -10.07 -21.85 55.80
N ARG A 257 -9.27 -22.94 55.81
CA ARG A 257 -7.84 -22.92 56.18
C ARG A 257 -6.95 -22.24 55.12
N LYS A 258 -7.19 -22.47 53.82
CA LYS A 258 -6.50 -21.80 52.71
C LYS A 258 -6.69 -20.28 52.66
N LEU A 259 -7.77 -19.77 53.27
CA LEU A 259 -7.99 -18.34 53.48
C LEU A 259 -7.23 -17.79 54.70
N GLN A 260 -6.74 -18.65 55.60
CA GLN A 260 -6.01 -18.27 56.82
C GLN A 260 -4.49 -18.46 56.71
N ASP A 261 -4.01 -19.44 55.94
CA ASP A 261 -2.57 -19.73 55.83
C ASP A 261 -2.04 -19.46 54.40
N PHE A 262 -1.40 -18.31 54.22
CA PHE A 262 -0.74 -17.90 52.97
C PHE A 262 0.59 -18.63 52.69
N THR A 263 1.07 -19.47 53.62
CA THR A 263 2.40 -20.12 53.56
C THR A 263 2.37 -21.54 52.96
N GLU A 264 1.26 -22.28 53.02
CA GLU A 264 1.16 -23.64 52.44
C GLU A 264 0.98 -23.64 50.91
N TYR A 265 0.70 -22.49 50.30
CA TYR A 265 0.60 -22.38 48.84
C TYR A 265 1.96 -22.52 48.16
N GLU A 266 3.05 -22.14 48.85
CA GLU A 266 4.41 -22.29 48.33
C GLU A 266 4.80 -23.77 48.22
N ASP A 267 4.55 -24.60 49.23
CA ASP A 267 4.97 -26.01 49.21
C ASP A 267 4.27 -26.84 48.12
N LYS A 268 2.96 -26.66 47.92
CA LYS A 268 2.22 -27.35 46.82
C LYS A 268 2.51 -26.79 45.44
N TYR A 269 2.84 -25.51 45.35
CA TYR A 269 3.33 -24.94 44.10
C TYR A 269 4.72 -25.47 43.78
N MET A 270 5.60 -25.57 44.79
CA MET A 270 6.94 -26.11 44.66
C MET A 270 6.94 -27.60 44.33
N GLU A 271 6.03 -28.40 44.86
CA GLU A 271 5.86 -29.82 44.51
C GLU A 271 5.47 -29.99 43.03
N LYS A 272 4.47 -29.25 42.55
CA LYS A 272 4.09 -29.26 41.12
C LYS A 272 5.19 -28.71 40.21
N VAL A 273 5.95 -27.73 40.68
CA VAL A 273 7.12 -27.21 39.97
C VAL A 273 8.21 -28.28 39.96
N ASN A 274 8.43 -29.01 41.05
CA ASN A 274 9.41 -30.10 41.13
C ASN A 274 9.03 -31.26 40.22
N ASP A 275 7.77 -31.65 40.16
CA ASP A 275 7.31 -32.72 39.26
C ASP A 275 7.49 -32.32 37.79
N LYS A 276 7.18 -31.06 37.45
CA LYS A 276 7.39 -30.53 36.11
C LYS A 276 8.89 -30.36 35.79
N PHE A 277 9.70 -30.06 36.79
CA PHE A 277 11.15 -29.96 36.67
C PHE A 277 11.79 -31.33 36.49
N ASN A 278 11.37 -32.32 37.29
CA ASN A 278 11.79 -33.71 37.19
C ASN A 278 11.35 -34.34 35.86
N TYR A 279 10.16 -34.00 35.36
CA TYR A 279 9.72 -34.37 34.03
C TYR A 279 10.66 -33.86 32.93
N VAL A 280 11.07 -32.59 33.02
CA VAL A 280 11.99 -31.99 32.04
C VAL A 280 13.42 -32.54 32.15
N LEU A 281 13.86 -32.89 33.36
CA LEU A 281 15.25 -33.35 33.62
C LEU A 281 15.45 -34.85 33.45
N PHE A 282 14.49 -35.65 33.90
CA PHE A 282 14.59 -37.10 33.97
C PHE A 282 13.63 -37.81 33.00
N GLY A 283 12.73 -37.08 32.34
CA GLY A 283 11.82 -37.66 31.36
C GLY A 283 10.73 -38.55 31.97
N SER A 284 10.57 -38.59 33.29
CA SER A 284 9.52 -39.38 33.96
C SER A 284 8.26 -38.55 34.19
N ALA A 285 7.10 -39.12 33.85
CA ALA A 285 5.80 -38.51 34.03
C ALA A 285 5.28 -38.65 35.47
N PHE A 286 4.26 -37.85 35.76
CA PHE A 286 3.42 -37.87 36.96
C PHE A 286 3.18 -39.32 37.48
N GLU A 287 3.33 -39.53 38.79
CA GLU A 287 3.13 -40.83 39.48
C GLU A 287 4.09 -41.97 39.06
N SER A 288 5.37 -41.67 38.78
CA SER A 288 6.40 -42.69 38.48
C SER A 288 6.15 -43.49 37.19
N ARG A 289 5.42 -42.91 36.23
CA ARG A 289 5.19 -43.49 34.90
C ARG A 289 6.27 -43.03 33.91
N PRO A 290 6.62 -43.83 32.89
CA PRO A 290 7.64 -43.42 31.92
C PRO A 290 7.13 -42.26 31.06
N GLY A 291 7.96 -41.26 30.80
CA GLY A 291 7.58 -40.17 29.88
C GLY A 291 8.00 -40.46 28.45
N ILE A 292 7.73 -39.49 27.57
CA ILE A 292 7.84 -39.71 26.13
C ILE A 292 9.26 -40.03 25.65
N TYR A 293 10.27 -39.39 26.25
CA TYR A 293 11.67 -39.62 25.91
C TYR A 293 12.11 -41.05 26.27
N GLU A 294 11.73 -41.55 27.45
CA GLU A 294 12.03 -42.93 27.84
C GLU A 294 11.32 -43.95 26.94
N ILE A 295 10.09 -43.66 26.52
CA ILE A 295 9.34 -44.52 25.59
C ILE A 295 9.98 -44.50 24.21
N GLU A 296 10.35 -43.33 23.71
CA GLU A 296 11.03 -43.16 22.43
C GLU A 296 12.37 -43.89 22.42
N ASP A 297 13.16 -43.76 23.49
CA ASP A 297 14.45 -44.44 23.65
C ASP A 297 14.29 -45.97 23.73
N ASN A 298 13.26 -46.46 24.42
CA ASN A 298 12.96 -47.90 24.47
C ASN A 298 12.51 -48.46 23.11
N LEU A 299 11.83 -47.65 22.29
CA LEU A 299 11.38 -48.04 20.95
C LEU A 299 12.50 -47.91 19.90
N SER A 300 13.32 -46.86 19.99
CA SER A 300 14.42 -46.58 19.06
C SER A 300 15.65 -47.44 19.33
N GLY A 301 15.89 -47.77 20.60
CA GLY A 301 17.09 -48.46 21.06
C GLY A 301 18.36 -47.61 20.91
N GLU A 302 18.26 -46.32 20.58
CA GLU A 302 19.42 -45.45 20.36
C GLU A 302 20.31 -45.36 21.59
N PHE A 303 19.71 -45.23 22.78
CA PHE A 303 20.44 -45.18 24.04
C PHE A 303 21.22 -46.46 24.33
N SER A 304 20.66 -47.61 23.96
CA SER A 304 21.33 -48.91 24.12
C SER A 304 22.55 -49.02 23.19
N GLN A 305 22.42 -48.55 21.95
CA GLN A 305 23.52 -48.50 20.99
C GLN A 305 24.61 -47.52 21.45
N LEU A 306 24.22 -46.35 21.96
CA LEU A 306 25.14 -45.36 22.51
C LEU A 306 25.88 -45.89 23.75
N ALA A 307 25.18 -46.60 24.64
CA ALA A 307 25.78 -47.25 25.80
C ALA A 307 26.78 -48.34 25.38
N GLU A 308 26.46 -49.15 24.38
CA GLU A 308 27.39 -50.12 23.82
C GLU A 308 28.63 -49.46 23.19
N GLU A 309 28.45 -48.37 22.43
CA GLU A 309 29.56 -47.62 21.85
C GLU A 309 30.43 -46.96 22.92
N ALA A 310 29.83 -46.42 23.97
CA ALA A 310 30.53 -45.84 25.10
C ALA A 310 31.34 -46.91 25.84
N ASN A 311 30.76 -48.08 26.13
CA ASN A 311 31.46 -49.21 26.74
C ASN A 311 32.63 -49.69 25.87
N LYS A 312 32.43 -49.84 24.56
CA LYS A 312 33.50 -50.18 23.60
C LYS A 312 34.63 -49.14 23.63
N LYS A 313 34.32 -47.84 23.72
CA LYS A 313 35.34 -46.78 23.83
C LYS A 313 36.09 -46.81 25.17
N VAL A 314 35.39 -47.07 26.27
CA VAL A 314 35.99 -47.21 27.61
C VAL A 314 36.91 -48.43 27.66
N GLU A 315 36.49 -49.58 27.11
CA GLU A 315 37.32 -50.77 26.97
C GLU A 315 38.59 -50.48 26.16
N GLN A 316 38.43 -49.86 24.98
CA GLN A 316 39.57 -49.45 24.14
C GLN A 316 40.53 -48.48 24.83
N GLN A 317 40.02 -47.58 25.68
CA GLN A 317 40.89 -46.70 26.49
C GLN A 317 41.62 -47.49 27.57
N SER A 318 40.93 -48.38 28.28
CA SER A 318 41.54 -49.22 29.31
C SER A 318 42.64 -50.13 28.74
N ASP A 319 42.45 -50.67 27.54
CA ASP A 319 43.45 -51.53 26.90
C ASP A 319 44.66 -50.73 26.41
N LYS A 320 44.45 -49.52 25.89
CA LYS A 320 45.56 -48.58 25.58
C LYS A 320 46.35 -48.18 26.82
N GLU A 321 45.69 -48.03 27.97
CA GLU A 321 46.36 -47.73 29.23
C GLU A 321 47.16 -48.94 29.76
N LYS A 322 46.62 -50.15 29.67
CA LYS A 322 47.36 -51.39 29.98
C LYS A 322 48.58 -51.56 29.07
N GLU A 323 48.45 -51.33 27.77
CA GLU A 323 49.57 -51.37 26.83
C GLU A 323 50.65 -50.34 27.18
N LYS A 324 50.27 -49.11 27.56
CA LYS A 324 51.22 -48.09 28.03
C LYS A 324 51.94 -48.51 29.31
N LEU A 325 51.22 -49.12 30.26
CA LEU A 325 51.80 -49.61 31.51
C LEU A 325 52.77 -50.78 31.26
N LEU A 326 52.42 -51.74 30.41
CA LEU A 326 53.31 -52.84 30.00
C LEU A 326 54.59 -52.31 29.33
N ASN A 327 54.45 -51.38 28.39
CA ASN A 327 55.60 -50.76 27.73
C ASN A 327 56.47 -49.89 28.67
N SER A 328 55.93 -49.47 29.83
CA SER A 328 56.69 -48.77 30.87
C SER A 328 57.39 -49.69 31.87
N LEU A 329 57.02 -50.97 31.92
CA LEU A 329 57.68 -51.99 32.76
C LEU A 329 58.84 -52.68 32.03
N ASP A 330 58.83 -52.67 30.71
CA ASP A 330 59.88 -53.24 29.85
C ASP A 330 61.04 -52.26 29.53
N ASN A 331 60.99 -51.02 30.02
CA ASN A 331 62.08 -50.01 29.94
C ASN A 331 62.64 -49.68 31.32
#